data_AF-A0A7J6S8D3-F1
#
_entry.id   AF-A0A7J6S8D3-F1
#
_cell.length_a   1.000
_cell.length_b   1.000
_cell.length_c   1.000
_cell.angle_alpha   90.00
_cell.angle_beta   90.00
_cell.angle_gamma   90.00
#
_symmetry.space_group_name_H-M   'P 1'
#
loop_
_entity.id
_entity.type
_entity.pdbx_description
1 polymer ?
#
loop_
_entity_poly.entity_id
_entity_poly.type
_entity_poly.pdbx_seq_one_letter_code
_entity_poly.pdbx_strand_id
1 'polypeptide(L)'
;MEYKDIDESDLVTLILLYNPKVLLFSDWVEQGNQSKAVVGGNIFLAPQHRRRSNRRAVRRNLQRRINDYTRCIFLLFCCLLALTLIVLAGVTVWAIFVVEKNNTVCDRPLRTFLLVYFGGVVYAILKSIITRVLLCYNPSTDPEKPLRVKIHDAIFTAFCFAWPIIGVVWLASSDTCSSTAPKLFAVSTAIVVLLIVAWVLTLLGPPILIGILMLAIRRGHIRVAKERQQKVDRVISALRIVSPEEASKVAEECSVCLT
;
A
#
# COMPACT_ATOMS: atom_id res chain seq x y z
N MET A 1 -16.33 0.71 27.88
CA MET A 1 -16.01 1.16 26.51
C MET A 1 -14.88 0.26 26.01
N GLU A 2 -15.23 -0.82 25.32
CA GLU A 2 -14.27 -1.69 24.63
C GLU A 2 -13.76 -0.95 23.39
N TYR A 3 -12.44 -0.73 23.33
CA TYR A 3 -11.77 -0.30 22.12
C TYR A 3 -11.72 -1.53 21.21
N LYS A 4 -12.65 -1.61 20.26
CA LYS A 4 -12.65 -2.65 19.22
C LYS A 4 -11.46 -2.34 18.32
N ASP A 5 -10.46 -3.19 18.31
CA ASP A 5 -9.31 -3.10 17.41
C ASP A 5 -9.82 -2.85 15.99
N ILE A 6 -9.44 -1.70 15.43
CA ILE A 6 -9.65 -1.42 14.02
C ILE A 6 -8.75 -2.40 13.29
N ASP A 7 -9.38 -3.44 12.76
CA ASP A 7 -8.73 -4.58 12.15
C ASP A 7 -7.86 -4.09 10.99
N GLU A 8 -6.59 -4.52 10.92
CA GLU A 8 -5.62 -4.11 9.89
C GLU A 8 -6.18 -4.39 8.47
N SER A 9 -7.11 -5.34 8.40
CA SER A 9 -7.93 -5.72 7.25
C SER A 9 -8.82 -4.59 6.71
N ASP A 10 -9.36 -3.70 7.55
CA ASP A 10 -10.23 -2.60 7.12
C ASP A 10 -9.42 -1.47 6.46
N LEU A 11 -8.22 -1.19 6.99
CA LEU A 11 -7.30 -0.20 6.40
C LEU A 11 -6.77 -0.70 5.04
N VAL A 12 -6.41 -1.98 4.97
CA VAL A 12 -6.01 -2.64 3.73
C VAL A 12 -7.18 -2.69 2.74
N THR A 13 -8.41 -2.91 3.20
CA THR A 13 -9.61 -2.88 2.34
C THR A 13 -9.90 -1.48 1.81
N LEU A 14 -9.71 -0.43 2.62
CA LEU A 14 -9.82 0.97 2.17
C LEU A 14 -8.77 1.31 1.10
N ILE A 15 -7.54 0.82 1.26
CA ILE A 15 -6.46 0.98 0.27
C ILE A 15 -6.74 0.16 -1.01
N LEU A 16 -7.26 -1.06 -0.87
CA LEU A 16 -7.60 -1.95 -1.99
C LEU A 16 -8.85 -1.46 -2.76
N LEU A 17 -9.82 -0.84 -2.08
CA LEU A 17 -10.99 -0.23 -2.71
C LEU A 17 -10.61 0.94 -3.62
N TYR A 18 -9.50 1.63 -3.33
CA TYR A 18 -9.01 2.73 -4.17
C TYR A 18 -8.10 2.28 -5.32
N ASN A 19 -7.57 1.04 -5.32
CA ASN A 19 -6.69 0.57 -6.39
C ASN A 19 -6.73 -0.96 -6.61
N PRO A 20 -7.75 -1.48 -7.33
CA PRO A 20 -7.91 -2.93 -7.56
C PRO A 20 -6.79 -3.56 -8.41
N LYS A 21 -5.93 -2.75 -9.03
CA LYS A 21 -4.83 -3.23 -9.89
C LYS A 21 -3.63 -3.81 -9.12
N VAL A 22 -3.55 -3.61 -7.81
CA VAL A 22 -2.42 -4.12 -6.99
C VAL A 22 -2.45 -5.64 -6.84
N LEU A 23 -3.63 -6.26 -6.85
CA LEU A 23 -3.79 -7.73 -6.74
C LEU A 23 -3.26 -8.50 -7.96
N LEU A 24 -3.26 -7.90 -9.15
CA LEU A 24 -2.72 -8.56 -10.36
C LEU A 24 -1.21 -8.76 -10.31
N PHE A 25 -0.49 -8.05 -9.44
CA PHE A 25 0.96 -8.13 -9.37
C PHE A 25 1.46 -9.32 -8.51
N SER A 26 0.71 -9.75 -7.50
CA SER A 26 1.10 -10.93 -6.68
C SER A 26 1.01 -12.22 -7.50
N ASP A 27 -0.06 -12.39 -8.28
CA ASP A 27 -0.28 -13.61 -9.08
C ASP A 27 0.74 -13.77 -10.21
N TRP A 28 1.21 -12.65 -10.78
CA TRP A 28 2.21 -12.66 -11.86
C TRP A 28 3.60 -13.12 -11.38
N VAL A 29 3.96 -12.79 -10.13
CA VAL A 29 5.24 -13.22 -9.54
C VAL A 29 5.27 -14.74 -9.28
N GLU A 30 4.11 -15.34 -9.04
CA GLU A 30 4.01 -16.76 -8.68
C GLU A 30 4.01 -17.69 -9.91
N GLN A 31 3.43 -17.27 -11.03
CA GLN A 31 3.37 -18.07 -12.26
C GLN A 31 4.71 -18.21 -13.01
N GLY A 32 5.67 -17.29 -12.80
CA GLY A 32 6.97 -17.32 -13.50
C GLY A 32 7.93 -18.44 -13.08
N ASN A 33 7.61 -19.24 -12.05
CA ASN A 33 8.58 -20.14 -11.41
C ASN A 33 8.38 -21.64 -11.70
N GLN A 34 7.32 -22.05 -12.42
CA GLN A 34 6.99 -23.48 -12.60
C GLN A 34 7.50 -24.15 -13.91
N SER A 35 7.94 -23.41 -14.93
CA SER A 35 8.14 -24.01 -16.27
C SER A 35 9.51 -24.66 -16.56
N LYS A 36 10.29 -25.14 -15.58
CA LYS A 36 11.61 -25.76 -15.88
C LYS A 36 11.94 -27.02 -15.05
N ALA A 37 11.31 -28.13 -15.41
CA ALA A 37 11.84 -29.49 -15.24
C ALA A 37 11.17 -30.32 -16.35
N VAL A 38 11.88 -30.88 -17.33
CA VAL A 38 12.31 -32.28 -17.36
C VAL A 38 13.19 -32.43 -18.62
N VAL A 39 14.47 -32.81 -18.47
CA VAL A 39 15.22 -33.60 -19.47
C VAL A 39 16.25 -34.44 -18.70
N GLY A 40 16.12 -35.76 -18.79
CA GLY A 40 16.97 -36.76 -18.15
C GLY A 40 18.28 -36.99 -18.90
N GLY A 41 19.32 -37.27 -18.13
CA GLY A 41 20.65 -37.66 -18.63
C GLY A 41 21.61 -37.85 -17.46
N ASN A 42 21.94 -39.11 -17.15
CA ASN A 42 22.86 -39.49 -16.09
C ASN A 42 24.30 -39.13 -16.47
N ILE A 43 24.77 -37.95 -16.05
CA ILE A 43 26.17 -37.53 -16.17
C ILE A 43 26.64 -37.04 -14.80
N PHE A 44 27.65 -37.72 -14.26
CA PHE A 44 28.48 -37.40 -13.08
C PHE A 44 28.23 -36.01 -12.42
N LEU A 45 27.52 -35.99 -11.28
CA LEU A 45 26.79 -34.85 -10.71
C LEU A 45 27.42 -34.16 -9.47
N ALA A 46 28.70 -34.34 -9.16
CA ALA A 46 29.25 -33.85 -7.88
C ALA A 46 29.40 -32.30 -7.73
N PRO A 47 29.76 -31.50 -8.76
CA PRO A 47 29.93 -30.04 -8.58
C PRO A 47 28.65 -29.21 -8.73
N GLN A 48 27.58 -29.76 -9.32
CA GLN A 48 26.37 -28.97 -9.61
C GLN A 48 25.52 -28.68 -8.37
N HIS A 49 25.55 -29.55 -7.35
CA HIS A 49 24.68 -29.40 -6.18
C HIS A 49 25.04 -28.15 -5.35
N ARG A 50 26.34 -27.86 -5.20
CA ARG A 50 26.84 -26.67 -4.47
C ARG A 50 26.43 -25.36 -5.14
N ARG A 51 26.47 -25.30 -6.49
CA ARG A 51 26.03 -24.11 -7.26
C ARG A 51 24.52 -23.85 -7.12
N ARG A 52 23.69 -24.90 -7.07
CA ARG A 52 22.24 -24.76 -6.89
C ARG A 52 21.88 -24.26 -5.49
N SER A 53 22.55 -24.75 -4.46
CA SER A 53 22.35 -24.29 -3.07
C SER A 53 22.70 -22.80 -2.91
N ASN A 54 23.86 -22.37 -3.43
CA ASN A 54 24.29 -20.97 -3.35
C ASN A 54 23.32 -20.02 -4.09
N ARG A 55 22.79 -20.42 -5.26
CA ARG A 55 21.78 -19.62 -5.96
C ARG A 55 20.50 -19.46 -5.15
N ARG A 56 20.03 -20.50 -4.46
CA ARG A 56 18.84 -20.43 -3.59
C ARG A 56 19.08 -19.52 -2.39
N ALA A 57 20.25 -19.60 -1.76
CA ALA A 57 20.61 -18.75 -0.62
C ALA A 57 20.67 -17.26 -1.02
N VAL A 58 21.29 -16.94 -2.17
CA VAL A 58 21.37 -15.57 -2.69
C VAL A 58 19.98 -15.01 -3.00
N ARG A 59 19.08 -15.80 -3.61
CA ARG A 59 17.69 -15.37 -3.87
C ARG A 59 16.93 -15.04 -2.59
N ARG A 60 17.02 -15.87 -1.55
CA ARG A 60 16.34 -15.61 -0.26
C ARG A 60 16.80 -14.31 0.40
N ASN A 61 18.11 -14.05 0.38
CA ASN A 61 18.67 -12.81 0.94
C ASN A 61 18.25 -11.56 0.15
N LEU A 62 18.17 -11.67 -1.17
CA LEU A 62 17.68 -10.60 -2.04
C LEU A 62 16.21 -10.27 -1.73
N GLN A 63 15.38 -11.30 -1.61
CA GLN A 63 13.95 -11.16 -1.38
C GLN A 63 13.62 -10.53 -0.01
N ARG A 64 14.39 -10.87 1.04
CA ARG A 64 14.25 -10.21 2.36
C ARG A 64 14.52 -8.71 2.28
N ARG A 65 15.61 -8.29 1.64
CA ARG A 65 15.94 -6.86 1.50
C ARG A 65 14.91 -6.09 0.69
N ILE A 66 14.41 -6.68 -0.40
CA ILE A 66 13.31 -6.10 -1.19
C ILE A 66 12.10 -5.91 -0.28
N ASN A 67 11.73 -6.92 0.50
CA ASN A 67 10.59 -6.85 1.39
C ASN A 67 10.75 -5.76 2.47
N ASP A 68 11.93 -5.66 3.09
CA ASP A 68 12.21 -4.64 4.11
C ASP A 68 12.11 -3.21 3.52
N TYR A 69 12.65 -3.00 2.31
CA TYR A 69 12.59 -1.71 1.63
C TYR A 69 11.16 -1.35 1.20
N THR A 70 10.45 -2.29 0.58
CA THR A 70 9.04 -2.10 0.20
C THR A 70 8.18 -1.82 1.42
N ARG A 71 8.40 -2.55 2.53
CA ARG A 71 7.70 -2.31 3.80
C ARG A 71 7.99 -0.92 4.35
N CYS A 72 9.24 -0.47 4.33
CA CYS A 72 9.59 0.87 4.81
C CYS A 72 8.91 1.97 3.98
N ILE A 73 8.96 1.91 2.64
CA ILE A 73 8.30 2.92 1.81
C ILE A 73 6.78 2.84 1.96
N PHE A 74 6.21 1.63 2.00
CA PHE A 74 4.78 1.44 2.22
C PHE A 74 4.34 2.05 3.55
N LEU A 75 5.09 1.81 4.64
CA LEU A 75 4.83 2.43 5.94
C LEU A 75 4.91 3.96 5.87
N LEU A 76 5.92 4.52 5.20
CA LEU A 76 6.01 5.98 5.00
C LEU A 76 4.79 6.53 4.25
N PHE A 77 4.37 5.85 3.19
CA PHE A 77 3.17 6.22 2.43
C PHE A 77 1.90 6.14 3.29
N CYS A 78 1.73 5.07 4.07
CA CYS A 78 0.63 4.94 5.02
C CYS A 78 0.66 6.03 6.10
N CYS A 79 1.83 6.39 6.63
CA CYS A 79 1.97 7.49 7.58
C CYS A 79 1.56 8.84 6.96
N LEU A 80 1.95 9.11 5.71
CA LEU A 80 1.55 10.32 4.99
C LEU A 80 0.04 10.36 4.74
N LEU A 81 -0.57 9.24 4.35
CA LEU A 81 -2.02 9.13 4.20
C LEU A 81 -2.73 9.33 5.54
N ALA A 82 -2.27 8.69 6.62
CA ALA A 82 -2.84 8.84 7.95
C ALA A 82 -2.77 10.31 8.43
N LEU A 83 -1.63 10.97 8.25
CA LEU A 83 -1.47 12.38 8.57
C LEU A 83 -2.45 13.26 7.77
N THR A 84 -2.62 12.98 6.48
CA THR A 84 -3.57 13.69 5.62
C THR A 84 -5.01 13.51 6.13
N LEU A 85 -5.39 12.31 6.54
CA LEU A 85 -6.71 12.03 7.11
C LEU A 85 -6.95 12.73 8.46
N ILE A 86 -5.94 12.79 9.33
CA ILE A 86 -6.03 13.51 10.61
C ILE A 86 -6.25 15.01 10.36
N VAL A 87 -5.49 15.61 9.44
CA VAL A 87 -5.65 17.02 9.07
C VAL A 87 -7.03 17.26 8.46
N LEU A 88 -7.49 16.39 7.57
CA LEU A 88 -8.82 16.48 6.96
C LEU A 88 -9.94 16.38 8.01
N ALA A 89 -9.82 15.49 9.00
CA ALA A 89 -10.77 15.38 10.09
C ALA A 89 -10.81 16.67 10.94
N GLY A 90 -9.65 17.24 11.27
CA GLY A 90 -9.56 18.51 11.99
C GLY A 90 -10.23 19.66 11.24
N VAL A 91 -9.98 19.79 9.93
CA VAL A 91 -10.62 20.81 9.08
C VAL A 91 -12.13 20.55 8.94
N THR A 92 -12.57 19.30 8.91
CA THR A 92 -14.00 18.94 8.87
C THR A 92 -14.72 19.41 10.12
N VAL A 93 -14.15 19.17 11.31
CA VAL A 93 -14.71 19.66 12.58
C VAL A 93 -14.77 21.19 12.58
N TRP A 94 -13.70 21.86 12.13
CA TRP A 94 -13.69 23.31 11.99
C TRP A 94 -14.78 23.82 11.05
N ALA A 95 -15.03 23.11 9.94
CA ALA A 95 -16.08 23.43 8.98
C ALA A 95 -17.48 23.34 9.58
N ILE A 96 -17.76 22.29 10.38
CA ILE A 96 -19.04 22.13 11.06
C ILE A 96 -19.30 23.34 11.96
N PHE A 97 -18.32 23.74 12.78
CA PHE A 97 -18.45 24.91 13.65
C PHE A 97 -18.69 26.21 12.87
N VAL A 98 -18.04 26.39 11.71
CA VAL A 98 -18.23 27.59 10.87
C VAL A 98 -19.62 27.60 10.23
N VAL A 99 -20.11 26.46 9.74
CA VAL A 99 -21.44 26.35 9.12
C VAL A 99 -22.55 26.57 10.14
N GLU A 100 -22.38 26.10 11.37
CA GLU A 100 -23.36 26.28 12.44
C GLU A 100 -23.43 27.73 12.92
N LYS A 101 -22.28 28.39 13.09
CA LYS A 101 -22.22 29.76 13.63
C LYS A 101 -22.48 30.85 12.60
N ASN A 102 -22.33 30.57 11.30
CA ASN A 102 -22.38 31.59 10.27
C ASN A 102 -23.56 31.41 9.32
N ASN A 103 -24.58 32.25 9.46
CA ASN A 103 -25.76 32.29 8.58
C ASN A 103 -25.65 33.31 7.44
N THR A 104 -24.47 33.92 7.24
CA THR A 104 -24.24 34.85 6.13
C THR A 104 -24.46 34.14 4.79
N VAL A 105 -25.24 34.75 3.92
CA VAL A 105 -25.45 34.28 2.54
C VAL A 105 -24.23 34.69 1.71
N CYS A 106 -23.76 33.76 0.88
CA CYS A 106 -22.69 34.00 -0.09
C CYS A 106 -23.25 33.73 -1.50
N ASP A 107 -22.72 34.41 -2.51
CA ASP A 107 -23.20 34.37 -3.91
C ASP A 107 -23.17 32.97 -4.53
N ARG A 108 -22.27 32.10 -4.03
CA ARG A 108 -22.16 30.71 -4.45
C ARG A 108 -22.61 29.77 -3.34
N PRO A 109 -23.15 28.59 -3.67
CA PRO A 109 -23.67 27.64 -2.69
C PRO A 109 -22.55 26.86 -1.97
N LEU A 110 -21.55 27.53 -1.38
CA LEU A 110 -20.49 26.90 -0.60
C LEU A 110 -21.03 26.18 0.65
N ARG A 111 -22.15 26.65 1.20
CA ARG A 111 -22.85 25.93 2.27
C ARG A 111 -23.34 24.57 1.77
N THR A 112 -23.95 24.52 0.59
CA THR A 112 -24.37 23.27 -0.07
C THR A 112 -23.17 22.38 -0.36
N PHE A 113 -22.04 22.97 -0.77
CA PHE A 113 -20.79 22.24 -0.95
C PHE A 113 -20.39 21.44 0.30
N LEU A 114 -20.34 22.13 1.43
CA LEU A 114 -19.96 21.55 2.72
C LEU A 114 -20.98 20.53 3.21
N LEU A 115 -22.28 20.79 3.06
CA LEU A 115 -23.33 19.85 3.46
C LEU A 115 -23.25 18.53 2.71
N VAL A 116 -23.08 18.58 1.39
CA VAL A 116 -22.96 17.38 0.56
C VAL A 116 -21.63 16.67 0.84
N TYR A 117 -20.54 17.42 1.12
CA TYR A 117 -19.28 16.85 1.60
C TYR A 117 -19.48 16.07 2.92
N PHE A 118 -20.14 16.67 3.92
CA PHE A 118 -20.46 15.98 5.18
C PHE A 118 -21.33 14.75 4.96
N GLY A 119 -22.33 14.84 4.08
CA GLY A 119 -23.14 13.69 3.67
C GLY A 119 -22.28 12.58 3.07
N GLY A 120 -21.31 12.92 2.22
CA GLY A 120 -20.34 11.99 1.65
C GLY A 120 -19.44 11.34 2.71
N VAL A 121 -18.98 12.09 3.72
CA VAL A 121 -18.18 11.56 4.84
C VAL A 121 -19.02 10.58 5.68
N VAL A 122 -20.23 10.97 6.06
CA VAL A 122 -21.16 10.11 6.82
C VAL A 122 -21.46 8.84 6.02
N TYR A 123 -21.75 8.99 4.73
CA TYR A 123 -21.98 7.85 3.85
C TYR A 123 -20.75 6.94 3.76
N ALA A 124 -19.53 7.49 3.69
CA ALA A 124 -18.30 6.69 3.66
C ALA A 124 -18.13 5.85 4.95
N ILE A 125 -18.44 6.42 6.11
CA ILE A 125 -18.43 5.71 7.40
C ILE A 125 -19.50 4.61 7.42
N LEU A 126 -20.70 4.92 6.94
CA LEU A 126 -21.83 3.99 6.90
C LEU A 126 -21.73 2.97 5.76
N LYS A 127 -20.80 3.12 4.81
CA LYS A 127 -20.69 2.29 3.61
C LYS A 127 -20.65 0.79 3.93
N SER A 128 -19.91 0.40 4.96
CA SER A 128 -19.82 -1.01 5.39
C SER A 128 -21.20 -1.54 5.82
N ILE A 129 -21.95 -0.74 6.58
CA ILE A 129 -23.31 -1.08 7.04
C ILE A 129 -24.28 -1.09 5.86
N ILE A 130 -24.26 -0.07 5.01
CA ILE A 130 -25.09 0.04 3.79
C ILE A 130 -24.87 -1.18 2.90
N THR A 131 -23.62 -1.58 2.69
CA THR A 131 -23.29 -2.73 1.83
C THR A 131 -23.81 -4.04 2.42
N ARG A 132 -23.68 -4.23 3.74
CA ARG A 132 -24.16 -5.44 4.42
C ARG A 132 -25.69 -5.51 4.49
N VAL A 133 -26.34 -4.41 4.87
CA VAL A 133 -27.78 -4.35 5.17
C VAL A 133 -28.61 -4.13 3.91
N LEU A 134 -28.26 -3.14 3.07
CA LEU A 134 -29.08 -2.77 1.91
C LEU A 134 -28.76 -3.61 0.66
N LEU A 135 -27.49 -3.97 0.46
CA LEU A 135 -27.07 -4.75 -0.72
C LEU A 135 -26.98 -6.25 -0.44
N CYS A 136 -27.27 -6.69 0.79
CA CYS A 136 -27.19 -8.07 1.24
C CYS A 136 -25.89 -8.74 0.78
N TYR A 137 -24.75 -8.05 0.95
CA TYR A 137 -23.45 -8.58 0.56
C TYR A 137 -22.58 -8.77 1.81
N ASN A 138 -22.18 -10.02 2.06
CA ASN A 138 -21.27 -10.35 3.14
C ASN A 138 -19.91 -10.77 2.55
N PRO A 139 -18.84 -9.98 2.76
CA PRO A 139 -17.52 -10.31 2.21
C PRO A 139 -16.96 -11.64 2.75
N SER A 140 -17.44 -12.13 3.89
CA SER A 140 -17.00 -13.41 4.46
C SER A 140 -17.67 -14.63 3.83
N THR A 141 -18.88 -14.48 3.27
CA THR A 141 -19.67 -15.59 2.72
C THR A 141 -19.60 -15.63 1.19
N ASP A 142 -19.56 -14.47 0.55
CA ASP A 142 -19.62 -14.34 -0.89
C ASP A 142 -18.25 -13.92 -1.46
N PRO A 143 -17.44 -14.86 -1.99
CA PRO A 143 -16.12 -14.53 -2.52
C PRO A 143 -16.20 -13.65 -3.76
N GLU A 144 -17.28 -13.76 -4.54
CA GLU A 144 -17.50 -12.93 -5.71
C GLU A 144 -18.38 -11.71 -5.40
N LYS A 145 -17.86 -10.52 -5.70
CA LYS A 145 -18.59 -9.28 -5.51
C LYS A 145 -19.71 -9.11 -6.56
N PRO A 146 -20.99 -9.01 -6.16
CA PRO A 146 -22.10 -8.94 -7.11
C PRO A 146 -22.09 -7.61 -7.87
N LEU A 147 -22.65 -7.61 -9.09
CA LEU A 147 -22.69 -6.44 -9.99
C LEU A 147 -23.28 -5.19 -9.31
N ARG A 148 -24.32 -5.36 -8.48
CA ARG A 148 -24.97 -4.27 -7.73
C ARG A 148 -24.00 -3.51 -6.82
N VAL A 149 -23.10 -4.21 -6.12
CA VAL A 149 -22.10 -3.58 -5.25
C VAL A 149 -21.01 -2.93 -6.09
N LYS A 150 -20.62 -3.53 -7.22
CA LYS A 150 -19.65 -2.93 -8.16
C LYS A 150 -20.16 -1.61 -8.75
N ILE A 151 -21.43 -1.55 -9.18
CA ILE A 151 -22.05 -0.32 -9.72
C ILE A 151 -22.15 0.75 -8.64
N HIS A 152 -22.62 0.38 -7.45
CA HIS A 152 -22.70 1.30 -6.31
C HIS A 152 -21.33 1.91 -5.95
N ASP A 153 -20.29 1.07 -5.90
CA ASP A 153 -18.93 1.55 -5.66
C ASP A 153 -18.39 2.43 -6.78
N ALA A 154 -18.70 2.11 -8.03
CA ALA A 154 -18.31 2.93 -9.18
C ALA A 154 -18.99 4.32 -9.14
N ILE A 155 -20.28 4.39 -8.82
CA ILE A 155 -21.03 5.65 -8.67
C ILE A 155 -20.43 6.48 -7.54
N PHE A 156 -20.19 5.87 -6.38
CA PHE A 156 -19.61 6.59 -5.25
C PHE A 156 -18.19 7.08 -5.56
N THR A 157 -17.39 6.28 -6.25
CA THR A 157 -16.06 6.68 -6.71
C THR A 157 -16.17 7.86 -7.68
N ALA A 158 -17.05 7.81 -8.68
CA ALA A 158 -17.26 8.91 -9.61
C ALA A 158 -17.70 10.20 -8.89
N PHE A 159 -18.56 10.09 -7.89
CA PHE A 159 -18.95 11.20 -7.03
C PHE A 159 -17.75 11.80 -6.27
N CYS A 160 -16.92 10.97 -5.64
CA CYS A 160 -15.71 11.42 -4.95
C CYS A 160 -14.71 12.14 -5.88
N PHE A 161 -14.70 11.82 -7.17
CA PHE A 161 -13.86 12.49 -8.17
C PHE A 161 -14.47 13.79 -8.68
N ALA A 162 -15.77 13.79 -8.98
CA ALA A 162 -16.45 14.97 -9.51
C ALA A 162 -16.60 16.08 -8.47
N TRP A 163 -16.79 15.72 -7.20
CA TRP A 163 -17.12 16.69 -6.15
C TRP A 163 -16.02 17.73 -5.86
N PRO A 164 -14.73 17.36 -5.73
CA PRO A 164 -13.66 18.34 -5.59
C PRO A 164 -13.56 19.30 -6.79
N ILE A 165 -13.81 18.82 -8.02
CA ILE A 165 -13.80 19.65 -9.24
C ILE A 165 -14.91 20.71 -9.16
N ILE A 166 -16.12 20.31 -8.75
CA ILE A 166 -17.23 21.26 -8.52
C ILE A 166 -16.84 22.29 -7.46
N GLY A 167 -16.20 21.85 -6.37
CA GLY A 167 -15.67 22.74 -5.33
C GLY A 167 -14.68 23.78 -5.86
N VAL A 168 -13.73 23.37 -6.71
CA VAL A 168 -12.78 24.28 -7.38
C VAL A 168 -13.52 25.28 -8.25
N VAL A 169 -14.46 24.83 -9.09
CA VAL A 169 -15.24 25.70 -9.98
C VAL A 169 -16.04 26.73 -9.18
N TRP A 170 -16.68 26.32 -8.08
CA TRP A 170 -17.43 27.23 -7.22
C TRP A 170 -16.55 28.24 -6.48
N LEU A 171 -15.37 27.82 -6.00
CA LEU A 171 -14.39 28.73 -5.39
C LEU A 171 -13.80 29.72 -6.40
N ALA A 172 -13.47 29.26 -7.60
CA ALA A 172 -12.93 30.11 -8.67
C ALA A 172 -13.97 31.11 -9.21
N SER A 173 -15.26 30.76 -9.12
CA SER A 173 -16.36 31.60 -9.60
C SER A 173 -16.96 32.51 -8.52
N SER A 174 -16.32 32.62 -7.35
CA SER A 174 -16.78 33.46 -6.24
C SER A 174 -15.88 34.69 -6.07
N ASP A 175 -16.37 35.86 -6.45
CA ASP A 175 -15.60 37.10 -6.35
C ASP A 175 -15.76 37.78 -4.98
N THR A 176 -16.97 37.73 -4.40
CA THR A 176 -17.37 38.47 -3.20
C THR A 176 -17.30 37.67 -1.90
N CYS A 177 -17.21 36.34 -2.00
CA CYS A 177 -17.35 35.46 -0.82
C CYS A 177 -16.19 35.60 0.16
N SER A 178 -15.00 35.94 -0.36
CA SER A 178 -13.79 36.19 0.44
C SER A 178 -13.96 37.39 1.38
N SER A 179 -14.70 38.43 0.96
CA SER A 179 -14.98 39.61 1.78
C SER A 179 -16.21 39.42 2.69
N THR A 180 -17.28 38.81 2.18
CA THR A 180 -18.55 38.70 2.91
C THR A 180 -18.52 37.61 3.98
N ALA A 181 -17.89 36.47 3.69
CA ALA A 181 -17.85 35.31 4.58
C ALA A 181 -16.44 34.68 4.61
N PRO A 182 -15.42 35.41 5.09
CA PRO A 182 -14.01 35.00 4.98
C PRO A 182 -13.73 33.64 5.62
N LYS A 183 -14.37 33.33 6.75
CA LYS A 183 -14.20 32.04 7.45
C LYS A 183 -14.76 30.87 6.62
N LEU A 184 -15.92 31.05 5.99
CA LEU A 184 -16.54 30.02 5.16
C LEU A 184 -15.67 29.76 3.91
N PHE A 185 -15.24 30.83 3.25
CA PHE A 185 -14.36 30.76 2.09
C PHE A 185 -13.02 30.07 2.43
N ALA A 186 -12.39 30.44 3.55
CA ALA A 186 -11.13 29.84 3.99
C ALA A 186 -11.26 28.34 4.26
N VAL A 187 -12.32 27.92 4.96
CA VAL A 187 -12.53 26.50 5.28
C VAL A 187 -12.87 25.68 4.02
N SER A 188 -13.74 26.19 3.15
CA SER A 188 -14.03 25.52 1.89
C SER A 188 -12.79 25.38 1.01
N THR A 189 -11.96 26.42 0.96
CA THR A 189 -10.66 26.38 0.25
C THR A 189 -9.74 25.31 0.85
N ALA A 190 -9.60 25.26 2.18
CA ALA A 190 -8.79 24.26 2.86
C ALA A 190 -9.27 22.83 2.55
N ILE A 191 -10.59 22.58 2.60
CA ILE A 191 -11.16 21.27 2.26
C ILE A 191 -10.87 20.89 0.81
N VAL A 192 -11.10 21.79 -0.15
CA VAL A 192 -10.85 21.50 -1.57
C VAL A 192 -9.38 21.20 -1.83
N VAL A 193 -8.46 21.99 -1.26
CA VAL A 193 -7.01 21.75 -1.37
C VAL A 193 -6.63 20.39 -0.77
N LEU A 194 -7.11 20.08 0.43
CA LEU A 194 -6.82 18.79 1.08
C LEU A 194 -7.40 17.60 0.30
N LEU A 195 -8.59 17.74 -0.28
CA LEU A 195 -9.18 16.72 -1.14
C LEU A 195 -8.35 16.48 -2.40
N ILE A 196 -7.84 17.54 -3.05
CA ILE A 196 -6.94 17.43 -4.20
C ILE A 196 -5.63 16.75 -3.79
N VAL A 197 -5.04 17.13 -2.66
CA VAL A 197 -3.80 16.51 -2.16
C VAL A 197 -4.03 15.02 -1.87
N ALA A 198 -5.12 14.66 -1.18
CA ALA A 198 -5.47 13.27 -0.91
C ALA A 198 -5.70 12.49 -2.22
N TRP A 199 -6.32 13.12 -3.21
CA TRP A 199 -6.55 12.52 -4.53
C TRP A 199 -5.24 12.27 -5.28
N VAL A 200 -4.33 13.25 -5.28
CA VAL A 200 -2.99 13.11 -5.87
C VAL A 200 -2.20 12.01 -5.17
N LEU A 201 -2.21 11.95 -3.84
CA LEU A 201 -1.51 10.92 -3.07
C LEU A 201 -2.08 9.52 -3.36
N THR A 202 -3.41 9.37 -3.46
CA THR A 202 -4.05 8.07 -3.69
C THR A 202 -3.92 7.59 -5.14
N LEU A 203 -3.98 8.49 -6.12
CA LEU A 203 -3.84 8.15 -7.54
C LEU A 203 -2.39 7.97 -7.97
N LEU A 204 -1.51 8.91 -7.62
CA LEU A 204 -0.12 8.91 -8.06
C LEU A 204 0.80 8.13 -7.11
N GLY A 205 0.43 7.96 -5.84
CA GLY A 205 1.24 7.25 -4.86
C GLY A 205 1.61 5.82 -5.26
N PRO A 206 0.64 4.93 -5.52
CA PRO A 206 0.91 3.55 -5.92
C PRO A 206 1.77 3.40 -7.20
N PRO A 207 1.49 4.09 -8.32
CA PRO A 207 2.35 3.97 -9.51
C PRO A 207 3.75 4.54 -9.29
N ILE A 208 3.90 5.62 -8.51
CA ILE A 208 5.23 6.15 -8.13
C ILE A 208 5.98 5.12 -7.28
N LEU A 209 5.32 4.50 -6.31
CA LEU A 209 5.90 3.44 -5.46
C LEU A 209 6.40 2.25 -6.30
N ILE A 210 5.57 1.77 -7.22
CA ILE A 210 5.93 0.69 -8.14
C ILE A 210 7.09 1.12 -9.05
N GLY A 211 7.07 2.36 -9.55
CA GLY A 211 8.15 2.93 -10.37
C GLY A 211 9.49 2.97 -9.62
N ILE A 212 9.49 3.44 -8.37
CA ILE A 212 10.67 3.46 -7.50
C ILE A 212 11.19 2.03 -7.28
N LEU A 213 10.29 1.08 -6.99
CA LEU A 213 10.66 -0.33 -6.81
C LEU A 213 11.32 -0.91 -8.08
N MET A 214 10.72 -0.66 -9.24
CA MET A 214 11.26 -1.11 -10.53
C MET A 214 12.61 -0.47 -10.86
N LEU A 215 12.81 0.82 -10.55
CA LEU A 215 14.09 1.50 -10.72
C LEU A 215 15.16 0.98 -9.76
N ALA A 216 14.80 0.70 -8.51
CA ALA A 216 15.70 0.12 -7.51
C ALA A 216 16.19 -1.28 -7.94
N ILE A 217 15.30 -2.09 -8.51
CA ILE A 217 15.63 -3.40 -9.09
C ILE A 217 16.56 -3.22 -10.31
N ARG A 218 16.21 -2.35 -11.26
CA ARG A 218 16.98 -2.13 -12.50
C ARG A 218 18.39 -1.60 -12.27
N ARG A 219 18.55 -0.64 -11.34
CA ARG A 219 19.87 -0.05 -11.04
C ARG A 219 20.80 -1.01 -10.32
N GLY A 220 20.33 -2.19 -9.91
CA GLY A 220 21.13 -3.09 -9.10
C GLY A 220 21.57 -2.43 -7.79
N HIS A 221 20.80 -1.46 -7.27
CA HIS A 221 20.98 -0.99 -5.89
C HIS A 221 20.76 -2.13 -4.89
N ILE A 222 20.02 -3.15 -5.34
CA ILE A 222 19.93 -4.46 -4.70
C ILE A 222 21.05 -5.40 -5.19
N ARG A 223 22.24 -4.88 -5.49
CA ARG A 223 23.45 -5.69 -5.51
C ARG A 223 23.68 -6.10 -4.06
N VAL A 224 23.28 -7.33 -3.77
CA VAL A 224 23.62 -8.11 -2.57
C VAL A 224 24.92 -7.55 -2.02
N ALA A 225 24.84 -6.87 -0.86
CA ALA A 225 25.96 -6.15 -0.26
C ALA A 225 27.22 -7.00 -0.41
N LYS A 226 28.06 -6.62 -1.37
CA LYS A 226 29.17 -7.44 -1.82
C LYS A 226 30.11 -7.70 -0.65
N GLU A 227 30.14 -6.80 0.34
CA GLU A 227 30.82 -6.95 1.63
C GLU A 227 30.36 -8.16 2.47
N ARG A 228 29.05 -8.46 2.57
CA ARG A 228 28.63 -9.68 3.31
C ARG A 228 29.00 -10.93 2.52
N GLN A 229 28.91 -10.88 1.19
CA GLN A 229 29.41 -11.95 0.34
C GLN A 229 30.92 -12.13 0.53
N GLN A 230 31.69 -11.03 0.59
CA GLN A 230 33.13 -11.01 0.75
C GLN A 230 33.56 -11.48 2.14
N LYS A 231 32.76 -11.21 3.18
CA LYS A 231 32.99 -11.73 4.54
C LYS A 231 32.71 -13.23 4.60
N VAL A 232 31.65 -13.71 3.96
CA VAL A 232 31.37 -15.16 3.83
C VAL A 232 32.44 -15.84 2.98
N ASP A 233 32.86 -15.24 1.87
CA ASP A 233 33.93 -15.76 1.02
C ASP A 233 35.27 -15.78 1.76
N ARG A 234 35.58 -14.78 2.60
CA ARG A 234 36.75 -14.81 3.50
C ARG A 234 36.69 -15.98 4.47
N VAL A 235 35.54 -16.19 5.13
CA VAL A 235 35.37 -17.33 6.07
C VAL A 235 35.49 -18.66 5.32
N ILE A 236 34.91 -18.79 4.14
CA ILE A 236 35.03 -20.00 3.30
C ILE A 236 36.46 -20.22 2.84
N SER A 237 37.21 -19.16 2.50
CA SER A 237 38.62 -19.27 2.12
C SER A 237 39.54 -19.54 3.29
N ALA A 238 39.13 -19.18 4.52
CA ALA A 238 39.86 -19.48 5.75
C ALA A 238 39.58 -20.90 6.26
N LEU A 239 38.49 -21.54 5.81
CA LEU A 239 38.27 -22.96 6.07
C LEU A 239 39.26 -23.78 5.25
N ARG A 240 40.24 -24.39 5.94
CA ARG A 240 41.20 -25.32 5.34
C ARG A 240 40.41 -26.48 4.70
N ILE A 241 40.66 -26.76 3.43
CA ILE A 241 40.10 -27.95 2.78
C ILE A 241 40.84 -29.15 3.38
N VAL A 242 40.21 -29.78 4.35
CA VAL A 242 40.71 -30.99 5.01
C VAL A 242 40.57 -32.16 4.03
N SER A 243 41.62 -32.98 3.91
CA SER A 243 41.60 -34.17 3.05
C SER A 243 40.52 -35.16 3.56
N PRO A 244 39.88 -35.96 2.69
CA PRO A 244 38.86 -36.93 3.12
C PRO A 244 39.37 -37.93 4.17
N GLU A 245 40.68 -38.20 4.21
CA GLU A 245 41.31 -39.06 5.22
C GLU A 245 41.47 -38.38 6.59
N GLU A 246 41.69 -37.06 6.60
CA GLU A 246 41.72 -36.26 7.83
C GLU A 246 40.29 -35.97 8.32
N ALA A 247 39.32 -35.86 7.41
CA ALA A 247 37.93 -35.64 7.76
C ALA A 247 37.32 -36.84 8.51
N SER A 248 37.72 -38.08 8.21
CA SER A 248 37.26 -39.25 8.96
C SER A 248 37.81 -39.28 10.39
N LYS A 249 39.07 -38.85 10.59
CA LYS A 249 39.68 -38.76 11.92
C LYS A 249 39.01 -37.68 12.78
N VAL A 250 38.71 -36.52 12.20
CA VAL A 250 38.02 -35.44 12.92
C VAL A 250 36.55 -35.79 13.21
N ALA A 251 35.90 -36.59 12.36
CA ALA A 251 34.54 -37.07 12.61
C ALA A 251 34.45 -38.05 13.80
N GLU A 252 35.51 -38.81 14.08
CA GLU A 252 35.59 -39.67 15.27
C GLU A 252 35.79 -38.87 16.57
N GLU A 253 36.40 -37.69 16.52
CA GLU A 253 36.65 -36.84 17.69
C GLU A 253 35.52 -35.83 17.97
N CYS A 254 34.70 -35.48 16.98
CA CYS A 254 33.66 -34.47 17.13
C CYS A 254 32.32 -35.10 17.55
N SER A 255 32.12 -35.26 18.86
CA SER A 255 30.92 -35.84 19.49
C SER A 255 29.60 -35.10 19.21
N VAL A 256 29.66 -33.90 18.60
CA VAL A 256 28.49 -33.05 18.32
C VAL A 256 27.78 -33.43 17.00
N CYS A 257 28.38 -34.24 16.13
CA CYS A 257 27.80 -34.59 14.83
C CYS A 257 27.13 -35.98 14.75
N LEU A 258 27.01 -36.70 15.88
CA LEU A 258 26.54 -38.10 15.93
C LEU A 258 25.19 -38.31 16.64
N THR A 259 24.40 -37.26 16.81
CA THR A 259 22.97 -37.32 17.19
C THR A 259 22.10 -36.70 16.12
#